data_AF-A0A0P9GHT6-F1
#
_entry.id   AF-A0A0P9GHT6-F1
#
_cell.length_a   1.000
_cell.length_b   1.000
_cell.length_c   1.000
_cell.angle_alpha   90.00
_cell.angle_beta   90.00
_cell.angle_gamma   90.00
#
_symmetry.space_group_name_H-M   'P 1'
#
loop_
_entity.id
_entity.type
_entity.pdbx_description
1 polymer ?
#
loop_
_entity_poly.entity_id
_entity_poly.type
_entity_poly.pdbx_seq_one_letter_code
_entity_poly.pdbx_strand_id
1 'polypeptide(L)'
;MAPPSTEQMAQGSFNISNDIVETDEVFRYDAQEQKAILNARPWKQDPHHFKKIRISAVALIKMVMHARSGGQYEIMGLMQGKLDGDTFVVLDAFALPVVGTETRVNAANEANEFMIQYIESSPA
;
A
#
# COMPACT_ATOMS: atom_id res chain seq x y z
N MET A 1 -17.09 31.74 10.92
CA MET A 1 -16.44 30.48 10.50
C MET A 1 -16.41 30.52 8.98
N ALA A 2 -15.22 30.45 8.36
CA ALA A 2 -15.13 30.50 6.89
C ALA A 2 -15.74 29.21 6.29
N PRO A 3 -16.39 29.29 5.12
CA PRO A 3 -16.89 28.10 4.45
C PRO A 3 -15.72 27.15 4.10
N PRO A 4 -15.96 25.82 4.09
CA PRO A 4 -14.93 24.86 3.73
C PRO A 4 -14.44 25.12 2.30
N SER A 5 -13.15 24.92 2.06
CA SER A 5 -12.57 25.05 0.74
C SER A 5 -13.06 23.93 -0.19
N THR A 6 -12.93 24.13 -1.50
CA THR A 6 -13.29 23.11 -2.50
C THR A 6 -12.52 21.81 -2.26
N GLU A 7 -11.25 21.90 -1.87
CA GLU A 7 -10.40 20.75 -1.56
C GLU A 7 -10.93 19.99 -0.33
N GLN A 8 -11.34 20.71 0.72
CA GLN A 8 -11.91 20.10 1.93
C GLN A 8 -13.22 19.37 1.64
N MET A 9 -14.09 19.96 0.80
CA MET A 9 -15.32 19.30 0.37
C MET A 9 -15.05 18.05 -0.48
N ALA A 10 -14.09 18.13 -1.40
CA ALA A 10 -13.68 16.99 -2.22
C ALA A 10 -13.10 15.84 -1.38
N GLN A 11 -12.24 16.17 -0.40
CA GLN A 11 -11.69 15.17 0.53
C GLN A 11 -12.79 14.53 1.38
N GLY A 12 -13.75 15.32 1.87
CA GLY A 12 -14.90 14.79 2.61
C GLY A 12 -15.72 13.81 1.76
N SER A 13 -16.01 14.18 0.51
CA SER A 13 -16.70 13.28 -0.43
C SER A 13 -15.90 12.02 -0.72
N PHE A 14 -14.57 12.12 -0.84
CA PHE A 14 -13.69 10.97 -1.06
C PHE A 14 -13.73 10.01 0.13
N ASN A 15 -13.64 10.52 1.36
CA ASN A 15 -13.69 9.71 2.57
C ASN A 15 -15.03 8.96 2.71
N ILE A 16 -16.14 9.65 2.45
CA ILE A 16 -17.48 9.04 2.52
C ILE A 16 -17.66 7.98 1.43
N SER A 17 -17.22 8.26 0.19
CA SER A 17 -17.43 7.33 -0.93
C SER A 17 -16.60 6.05 -0.83
N ASN A 18 -15.52 6.07 -0.04
CA ASN A 18 -14.62 4.93 0.16
C ASN A 18 -14.74 4.34 1.59
N ASP A 19 -15.77 4.73 2.35
CA ASP A 19 -16.00 4.28 3.73
C ASP A 19 -14.72 4.35 4.60
N ILE A 20 -13.95 5.44 4.47
CA ILE A 20 -12.68 5.57 5.19
C ILE A 20 -12.96 5.76 6.67
N VAL A 21 -12.41 4.85 7.48
CA VAL A 21 -12.50 4.89 8.94
C VAL A 21 -11.19 5.46 9.52
N GLU A 22 -11.30 6.51 10.32
CA GLU A 22 -10.16 7.05 11.07
C GLU A 22 -9.86 6.13 12.27
N THR A 23 -8.69 5.50 12.28
CA THR A 23 -8.27 4.61 13.37
C THR A 23 -6.76 4.60 13.51
N ASP A 24 -6.25 5.04 14.67
CA ASP A 24 -4.80 5.10 14.93
C ASP A 24 -4.17 3.73 15.24
N GLU A 25 -4.96 2.78 15.76
CA GLU A 25 -4.47 1.47 16.19
C GLU A 25 -3.78 0.69 15.08
N VAL A 26 -4.25 0.86 13.84
CA VAL A 26 -3.72 0.17 12.65
C VAL A 26 -2.26 0.55 12.39
N PHE A 27 -1.87 1.77 12.74
CA PHE A 27 -0.54 2.31 12.49
C PHE A 27 0.49 1.92 13.56
N ARG A 28 0.06 1.32 14.69
CA ARG A 28 1.00 0.84 15.72
C ARG A 28 1.85 -0.29 15.17
N TYR A 29 3.17 -0.19 15.30
CA TYR A 29 4.09 -1.21 14.78
C TYR A 29 4.86 -1.89 15.93
N ASP A 30 4.77 -3.21 16.01
CA ASP A 30 5.58 -4.04 16.91
C ASP A 30 6.55 -4.90 16.09
N ALA A 31 7.84 -4.59 16.17
CA ALA A 31 8.88 -5.29 15.43
C ALA A 31 9.05 -6.75 15.87
N GLN A 32 8.82 -7.07 17.15
CA GLN A 32 8.97 -8.42 17.67
C GLN A 32 7.82 -9.30 17.21
N GLU A 33 6.60 -8.77 17.24
CA GLU A 33 5.40 -9.44 16.71
C GLU A 33 5.55 -9.75 15.21
N GLN A 34 5.95 -8.75 14.41
CA GLN A 34 6.15 -8.95 12.97
C GLN A 34 7.21 -10.02 12.70
N LYS A 35 8.33 -10.00 13.44
CA LYS A 35 9.38 -11.02 13.30
C LYS A 35 8.85 -12.42 13.66
N ALA A 36 8.02 -12.54 14.69
CA ALA A 36 7.41 -13.81 15.06
C ALA A 36 6.48 -14.35 13.96
N ILE A 37 5.62 -13.51 13.40
CA ILE A 37 4.72 -13.87 12.28
C ILE A 37 5.52 -14.30 11.04
N LEU A 38 6.55 -13.53 10.69
CA LEU A 38 7.43 -13.83 9.53
C LEU A 38 8.25 -15.11 9.70
N ASN A 39 8.55 -15.50 10.93
CA ASN A 39 9.21 -16.77 11.24
C ASN A 39 8.23 -17.95 11.22
N ALA A 40 7.03 -17.77 11.76
CA ALA A 40 5.99 -18.80 11.82
C ALA A 40 5.45 -19.18 10.44
N ARG A 41 5.36 -18.21 9.52
CA ARG A 41 4.94 -18.41 8.11
C ARG A 41 3.67 -19.26 7.96
N PRO A 42 2.56 -18.93 8.66
CA PRO A 42 1.34 -19.75 8.67
C PRO A 42 0.75 -19.97 7.26
N TRP A 43 0.93 -19.03 6.34
CA TRP A 43 0.54 -19.14 4.93
C TRP A 43 1.21 -20.28 4.16
N LYS A 44 2.28 -20.89 4.69
CA LYS A 44 2.85 -22.11 4.10
C LYS A 44 2.00 -23.35 4.38
N GLN A 45 1.20 -23.33 5.45
CA GLN A 45 0.36 -24.44 5.85
C GLN A 45 -1.04 -24.33 5.22
N ASP A 46 -1.56 -23.10 5.12
CA ASP A 46 -2.84 -22.81 4.48
C ASP A 46 -2.68 -21.77 3.36
N PRO A 47 -2.89 -22.14 2.09
CA PRO A 47 -2.91 -21.20 0.96
C PRO A 47 -3.98 -20.10 1.10
N HIS A 48 -5.02 -20.31 1.92
CA HIS A 48 -6.10 -19.35 2.17
C HIS A 48 -5.97 -18.63 3.52
N HIS A 49 -4.75 -18.61 4.09
CA HIS A 49 -4.47 -17.95 5.38
C HIS A 49 -4.92 -16.48 5.38
N PHE A 50 -4.63 -15.75 4.31
CA PHE A 50 -4.99 -14.33 4.20
C PHE A 50 -6.40 -14.13 3.65
N LYS A 51 -7.23 -13.39 4.38
CA LYS A 51 -8.65 -13.22 4.08
C LYS A 51 -9.08 -11.76 3.95
N LYS A 52 -8.26 -10.85 4.45
CA LYS A 52 -8.60 -9.42 4.54
C LYS A 52 -7.42 -8.57 4.10
N ILE A 53 -7.75 -7.39 3.59
CA ILE A 53 -6.79 -6.34 3.26
C ILE A 53 -7.32 -5.03 3.82
N ARG A 54 -6.45 -4.27 4.49
CA ARG A 54 -6.71 -2.91 4.95
C ARG A 54 -5.72 -1.99 4.26
N ILE A 55 -6.22 -0.98 3.56
CA ILE A 55 -5.39 -0.05 2.78
C ILE A 55 -5.51 1.33 3.42
N SER A 56 -4.38 1.97 3.71
CA SER A 56 -4.38 3.34 4.20
C SER A 56 -4.92 4.29 3.11
N ALA A 57 -5.61 5.35 3.53
CA ALA A 57 -6.10 6.37 2.59
C ALA A 57 -4.95 7.01 1.78
N VAL A 58 -3.76 7.14 2.40
CA VAL A 58 -2.56 7.65 1.74
C VAL A 58 -2.09 6.71 0.63
N ALA A 59 -1.97 5.41 0.91
CA ALA A 59 -1.59 4.42 -0.09
C ALA A 59 -2.60 4.39 -1.24
N LEU A 60 -3.90 4.42 -0.92
CA LEU A 60 -4.97 4.44 -1.91
C LEU A 60 -4.85 5.65 -2.86
N ILE A 61 -4.70 6.85 -2.32
CA ILE A 61 -4.56 8.07 -3.12
C ILE A 61 -3.30 8.00 -3.99
N LYS A 62 -2.16 7.54 -3.45
CA LYS A 62 -0.92 7.38 -4.24
C LYS A 62 -1.08 6.39 -5.38
N MET A 63 -1.73 5.25 -5.15
CA MET A 63 -2.01 4.26 -6.20
C MET A 63 -2.92 4.84 -7.28
N VAL A 64 -4.01 5.53 -6.90
CA VAL A 64 -4.96 6.12 -7.86
C VAL A 64 -4.32 7.25 -8.66
N MET A 65 -3.49 8.10 -8.04
CA MET A 65 -2.75 9.14 -8.74
C MET A 65 -1.76 8.54 -9.75
N HIS A 66 -1.02 7.50 -9.36
CA HIS A 66 -0.11 6.79 -10.25
C HIS A 66 -0.85 6.17 -11.44
N ALA A 67 -1.94 5.44 -11.16
CA ALA A 67 -2.78 4.84 -12.19
C ALA A 67 -3.33 5.88 -13.16
N ARG A 68 -3.82 7.01 -12.65
CA ARG A 68 -4.30 8.13 -13.49
C ARG A 68 -3.19 8.71 -14.36
N SER A 69 -1.98 8.85 -13.83
CA SER A 69 -0.83 9.36 -14.58
C SER A 69 -0.35 8.41 -15.69
N GLY A 70 -0.58 7.11 -15.52
CA GLY A 70 -0.30 6.08 -16.52
C GLY A 70 -1.18 6.14 -17.78
N GLY A 71 -2.34 6.80 -17.68
CA GLY A 71 -3.26 6.97 -18.82
C GLY A 71 -3.76 5.62 -19.34
N GLN A 72 -3.38 5.27 -20.57
CA GLN A 72 -3.74 4.00 -21.22
C GLN A 72 -2.75 2.86 -20.95
N TYR A 73 -1.61 3.17 -20.34
CA TYR A 73 -0.56 2.19 -20.09
C TYR A 73 -0.82 1.44 -18.80
N GLU A 74 -0.44 0.17 -18.79
CA GLU A 74 -0.36 -0.58 -17.54
C GLU A 74 0.82 -0.05 -16.73
N ILE A 75 0.58 0.13 -15.43
CA ILE A 75 1.54 0.67 -14.48
C ILE A 75 1.87 -0.37 -13.42
N MET A 76 3.04 -0.25 -12.81
CA MET A 76 3.43 -1.10 -11.68
C MET A 76 3.89 -0.24 -10.51
N GLY A 77 3.79 -0.82 -9.31
CA GLY A 77 4.16 -0.20 -8.05
C GLY A 77 4.38 -1.26 -6.98
N LEU A 78 4.94 -0.85 -5.86
CA LEU A 78 5.07 -1.68 -4.66
C LEU A 78 4.23 -1.12 -3.52
N MET A 79 3.76 -2.02 -2.68
CA MET A 79 3.03 -1.72 -1.46
C MET A 79 3.91 -2.04 -0.25
N GLN A 80 3.90 -1.16 0.74
CA GLN A 80 4.60 -1.33 2.00
C GLN A 80 3.59 -1.43 3.14
N GLY A 81 3.85 -2.33 4.07
CA GLY A 81 2.89 -2.65 5.10
C GLY A 81 3.38 -3.66 6.12
N LYS A 82 2.42 -4.18 6.90
CA LYS A 82 2.65 -5.21 7.92
C LYS A 82 1.57 -6.29 7.84
N LEU A 83 1.80 -7.37 8.58
CA LEU A 83 0.81 -8.44 8.77
C LEU A 83 0.09 -8.26 10.11
N ASP A 84 -1.21 -8.50 10.11
CA ASP A 84 -2.03 -8.53 11.32
C ASP A 84 -2.91 -9.78 11.27
N GLY A 85 -2.41 -10.89 11.81
CA GLY A 85 -3.06 -12.20 11.73
C GLY A 85 -3.30 -12.69 10.29
N ASP A 86 -4.56 -12.71 9.87
CA ASP A 86 -5.04 -13.09 8.52
C ASP A 86 -5.19 -11.90 7.56
N THR A 87 -4.71 -10.73 7.97
CA THR A 87 -4.94 -9.45 7.28
C THR A 87 -3.64 -8.83 6.78
N PHE A 88 -3.63 -8.41 5.52
CA PHE A 88 -2.60 -7.49 5.01
C PHE A 88 -2.95 -6.06 5.38
N VAL A 89 -2.01 -5.32 5.99
CA VAL A 89 -2.18 -3.90 6.29
C VAL A 89 -1.22 -3.11 5.42
N VAL A 90 -1.73 -2.46 4.38
CA VAL A 90 -0.98 -1.60 3.46
C VAL A 90 -0.93 -0.18 4.04
N LEU A 91 0.26 0.23 4.45
CA LEU A 91 0.52 1.52 5.06
C LEU A 91 0.89 2.57 4.02
N ASP A 92 1.67 2.18 3.01
CA ASP A 92 2.09 3.06 1.92
C ASP A 92 2.19 2.32 0.58
N ALA A 93 2.26 3.07 -0.52
CA ALA A 93 2.50 2.56 -1.86
C ALA A 93 3.36 3.53 -2.66
N PHE A 94 4.21 3.01 -3.54
CA PHE A 94 5.06 3.82 -4.41
C PHE A 94 5.13 3.26 -5.83
N ALA A 95 5.27 4.18 -6.77
CA ALA A 95 5.34 3.88 -8.20
C ALA A 95 6.70 3.27 -8.55
N LEU A 96 6.69 2.26 -9.40
CA LEU A 96 7.89 1.81 -10.09
C LEU A 96 7.97 2.53 -11.44
N PRO A 97 9.18 2.88 -11.93
CA PRO A 97 9.37 3.55 -13.21
C PRO A 97 9.24 2.58 -14.40
N VAL A 98 8.21 1.72 -14.37
CA VAL A 98 8.06 0.61 -15.30
C VAL A 98 6.65 0.61 -15.87
N VAL A 99 6.58 0.46 -17.20
CA VAL A 99 5.33 0.22 -17.92
C VAL A 99 5.10 -1.28 -17.97
N GLY A 100 3.97 -1.71 -17.41
CA GLY A 100 3.52 -3.10 -17.52
C GLY A 100 3.19 -3.45 -18.97
N THR A 101 3.38 -4.71 -19.33
CA THR A 101 2.68 -5.29 -20.47
C THR A 101 2.06 -6.59 -19.98
N GLU A 102 0.80 -6.87 -20.34
CA GLU A 102 0.02 -8.05 -19.92
C GLU A 102 0.81 -9.37 -20.00
N THR A 103 1.78 -9.44 -20.92
CA THR A 103 2.56 -10.64 -21.24
C THR A 103 4.02 -10.61 -20.77
N ARG A 104 4.53 -9.47 -20.30
CA ARG A 104 5.92 -9.36 -19.80
C ARG A 104 5.98 -8.47 -18.55
N VAL A 105 6.27 -9.11 -17.42
CA VAL A 105 6.57 -8.46 -16.16
C VAL A 105 8.09 -8.47 -15.97
N ASN A 106 8.77 -7.41 -16.39
CA ASN A 106 10.22 -7.22 -16.17
C ASN A 106 10.51 -6.39 -14.90
N ALA A 107 9.54 -6.26 -14.00
CA ALA A 107 9.70 -5.46 -12.79
C ALA A 107 10.69 -6.04 -11.78
N ALA A 108 11.08 -7.31 -11.87
CA ALA A 108 11.81 -7.96 -10.77
C ALA A 108 13.16 -7.30 -10.44
N ASN A 109 13.98 -6.98 -11.44
CA ASN A 109 15.29 -6.36 -11.19
C ASN A 109 15.16 -4.88 -10.79
N GLU A 110 14.36 -4.12 -11.54
CA GLU A 110 14.16 -2.68 -11.31
C GLU A 110 13.43 -2.41 -9.99
N ALA A 111 12.46 -3.26 -9.61
CA ALA A 111 11.77 -3.20 -8.33
C ALA A 111 12.69 -3.58 -7.16
N ASN A 112 13.58 -4.57 -7.33
CA ASN A 112 14.54 -4.94 -6.30
C ASN A 112 15.54 -3.81 -6.03
N GLU A 113 16.11 -3.22 -7.09
CA GLU A 113 17.03 -2.07 -6.96
C GLU A 113 16.34 -0.87 -6.32
N PHE A 114 15.12 -0.55 -6.76
CA PHE A 114 14.34 0.54 -6.17
C PHE A 114 13.99 0.26 -4.71
N MET A 115 13.61 -0.98 -4.36
CA MET A 115 13.30 -1.36 -2.98
C MET A 115 14.52 -1.22 -2.08
N ILE A 116 15.71 -1.64 -2.53
CA ILE A 116 16.96 -1.45 -1.77
C ILE A 116 17.22 0.03 -1.55
N GLN A 117 17.18 0.84 -2.61
CA GLN A 117 17.37 2.30 -2.50
C GLN A 117 16.35 2.96 -1.57
N TYR A 118 15.09 2.51 -1.61
CA TYR A 118 14.03 3.05 -0.77
C TYR A 118 14.24 2.69 0.72
N ILE A 119 14.62 1.44 1.01
CA ILE A 119 14.96 1.00 2.37
C ILE A 119 16.20 1.75 2.89
N GLU A 120 17.21 1.98 2.05
CA GLU A 120 18.42 2.72 2.44
C GLU A 120 18.17 4.21 2.64
N SER A 121 17.27 4.81 1.87
CA SER A 121 16.95 6.24 1.94
C SER A 121 15.88 6.60 2.96
N SER A 122 15.08 5.63 3.42
CA SER A 122 14.04 5.83 4.44
C SER A 122 14.60 5.49 5.82
N PRO A 123 14.87 6.48 6.69
CA PRO A 123 15.20 6.20 8.08
C PRO A 123 14.01 5.52 8.77
N ALA A 124 14.28 4.45 9.50
CA ALA A 124 13.30 3.73 10.32
C ALA A 124 12.68 4.62 11.41
#